data_AF-X1JS14-F1
#
_entry.id   AF-X1JS14-F1
#
_cell.length_a   1.000
_cell.length_b   1.000
_cell.length_c   1.000
_cell.angle_alpha   90.00
_cell.angle_beta   90.00
_cell.angle_gamma   90.00
#
_symmetry.space_group_name_H-M   'P 1'
#
loop_
_entity.id
_entity.type
_entity.pdbx_description
1 polymer ?
#
loop_
_entity_poly.entity_id
_entity_poly.type
_entity_poly.pdbx_seq_one_letter_code
_entity_poly.pdbx_strand_id
1 'polypeptide(L)'
;MKNDRPPIDSFDFALEARIQLALHGIAAIAGNQWNAEQHLIDAVICARESGVRACREGSDMSLMLADEPTLLPYWDDGFEAEECGRVVWFGEWFSDMDGLNET
;
A
#
# COMPACT_ATOMS: atom_id res chain seq x y z
N MET A 1 24.73 2.31 14.22
CA MET A 1 24.59 1.31 13.13
C MET A 1 23.79 1.98 12.04
N LYS A 2 24.29 2.01 10.80
CA LYS A 2 23.47 2.43 9.67
C LYS A 2 22.45 1.31 9.45
N ASN A 3 21.18 1.69 9.30
CA ASN A 3 20.11 0.74 9.04
C ASN A 3 20.31 0.25 7.60
N ASP A 4 20.87 -0.95 7.42
CA ASP A 4 21.19 -1.54 6.11
C ASP A 4 19.94 -2.05 5.37
N ARG A 5 18.73 -1.64 5.79
CA ARG A 5 17.52 -1.95 5.04
C ARG A 5 17.56 -1.18 3.72
N PRO A 6 17.35 -1.86 2.57
CA PRO A 6 17.13 -1.16 1.33
C PRO A 6 15.96 -0.17 1.50
N PRO A 7 16.03 1.01 0.85
CA PRO A 7 14.93 1.97 0.92
C PRO A 7 13.65 1.32 0.38
N ILE A 8 12.54 1.52 1.08
CA ILE A 8 11.23 1.01 0.66
C ILE A 8 10.84 1.66 -0.67
N ASP A 9 10.64 0.85 -1.70
CA ASP A 9 10.41 1.27 -3.09
C ASP A 9 8.97 0.98 -3.59
N SER A 10 8.68 1.32 -4.84
CA SER A 10 7.35 1.09 -5.43
C SER A 10 6.92 -0.38 -5.43
N PHE A 11 7.87 -1.32 -5.48
CA PHE A 11 7.61 -2.76 -5.49
C PHE A 11 7.16 -3.23 -4.09
N ASP A 12 7.85 -2.81 -3.03
CA ASP A 12 7.50 -3.18 -1.66
C ASP A 12 6.04 -2.80 -1.33
N PHE A 13 5.61 -1.61 -1.77
CA PHE A 13 4.23 -1.15 -1.60
C PHE A 13 3.23 -1.91 -2.45
N ALA A 14 3.56 -2.26 -3.70
CA ALA A 14 2.68 -3.08 -4.54
C ALA A 14 2.48 -4.47 -3.94
N LEU A 15 3.54 -5.07 -3.39
CA LEU A 15 3.47 -6.36 -2.72
C LEU A 15 2.63 -6.28 -1.45
N GLU A 16 2.85 -5.28 -0.60
CA GLU A 16 2.08 -5.09 0.63
C GLU A 16 0.59 -4.88 0.33
N ALA A 17 0.25 -4.12 -0.72
CA ALA A 17 -1.13 -3.92 -1.15
C ALA A 17 -1.85 -5.25 -1.45
N ARG A 18 -1.17 -6.18 -2.12
CA ARG A 18 -1.71 -7.51 -2.41
C ARG A 18 -1.83 -8.39 -1.17
N ILE A 19 -0.84 -8.33 -0.27
CA ILE A 19 -0.88 -9.07 1.01
C ILE A 19 -2.09 -8.63 1.83
N GLN A 20 -2.29 -7.32 1.96
CA GLN A 20 -3.41 -6.74 2.68
C GLN A 20 -4.76 -7.11 2.05
N LEU A 21 -4.86 -7.11 0.71
CA LEU A 21 -6.08 -7.56 0.03
C LEU A 21 -6.38 -9.05 0.28
N ALA A 22 -5.35 -9.91 0.33
CA ALA A 22 -5.52 -11.31 0.69
C ALA A 22 -5.99 -11.46 2.15
N LEU A 23 -5.41 -10.71 3.08
CA LEU A 23 -5.81 -10.68 4.49
C LEU A 23 -7.25 -10.18 4.67
N HIS A 24 -7.67 -9.19 3.90
CA HIS A 24 -9.06 -8.74 3.82
C HIS A 24 -9.99 -9.91 3.48
N GLY A 25 -9.68 -10.67 2.41
CA GLY A 25 -10.46 -11.83 2.01
C GLY A 25 -10.56 -12.91 3.09
N ILE A 26 -9.44 -13.20 3.77
CA ILE A 26 -9.40 -14.17 4.87
C ILE A 26 -10.26 -13.69 6.05
N ALA A 27 -10.12 -12.43 6.46
CA ALA A 27 -10.89 -11.86 7.58
C ALA A 27 -12.40 -11.81 7.26
N ALA A 28 -12.77 -11.48 6.03
CA ALA A 28 -14.16 -11.47 5.58
C ALA A 28 -14.78 -12.88 5.63
N ILE A 29 -14.06 -13.90 5.15
CA ILE A 29 -14.50 -15.31 5.22
C ILE A 29 -14.65 -15.77 6.68
N ALA A 30 -13.75 -15.32 7.57
CA ALA A 30 -13.80 -15.63 8.99
C ALA A 30 -14.92 -14.87 9.75
N GLY A 31 -15.64 -13.95 9.09
CA GLY A 31 -16.67 -13.13 9.72
C GLY A 31 -16.11 -12.04 10.64
N ASN A 32 -14.82 -11.73 10.55
CA ASN A 32 -14.19 -10.65 11.30
C ASN A 32 -14.20 -9.36 10.48
N GLN A 33 -15.34 -8.70 10.48
CA GLN A 33 -15.60 -7.57 9.59
C GLN A 33 -14.73 -6.35 9.88
N TRP A 34 -14.45 -6.07 11.17
CA TRP A 34 -13.56 -4.97 11.55
C TRP A 34 -12.16 -5.13 10.94
N ASN A 35 -11.55 -6.30 11.09
CA ASN A 35 -10.22 -6.54 10.52
C ASN A 35 -10.26 -6.56 8.99
N ALA A 36 -11.33 -7.09 8.39
CA ALA A 36 -11.48 -7.08 6.93
C ALA A 36 -11.48 -5.64 6.39
N GLU A 37 -12.19 -4.72 7.04
CA GLU A 37 -12.21 -3.30 6.63
C GLU A 37 -10.84 -2.64 6.80
N GLN A 38 -10.13 -2.90 7.90
CA GLN A 38 -8.77 -2.37 8.10
C GLN A 38 -7.80 -2.83 7.02
N HIS A 39 -7.77 -4.14 6.72
CA HIS A 39 -6.92 -4.69 5.66
C HIS A 39 -7.26 -4.12 4.27
N LEU A 40 -8.53 -3.82 3.99
CA LEU A 40 -8.89 -3.18 2.73
C LEU A 40 -8.38 -1.74 2.65
N ILE A 41 -8.47 -0.98 3.75
CA ILE A 41 -7.92 0.38 3.84
C ILE A 41 -6.41 0.35 3.60
N ASP A 42 -5.69 -0.54 4.28
CA ASP A 42 -4.24 -0.69 4.12
C ASP A 42 -3.86 -1.06 2.69
N ALA A 43 -4.59 -1.99 2.07
CA ALA A 43 -4.35 -2.39 0.68
C ALA A 43 -4.46 -1.20 -0.28
N VAL A 44 -5.47 -0.35 -0.10
CA VAL A 44 -5.69 0.85 -0.91
C VAL A 44 -4.59 1.89 -0.70
N ILE A 45 -4.17 2.12 0.55
CA ILE A 45 -3.08 3.06 0.88
C ILE A 45 -1.79 2.59 0.22
N CYS A 46 -1.44 1.31 0.36
CA CYS A 46 -0.23 0.75 -0.24
C CYS A 46 -0.26 0.80 -1.77
N ALA A 47 -1.39 0.54 -2.42
CA ALA A 47 -1.53 0.67 -3.87
C ALA A 47 -1.24 2.11 -4.34
N ARG A 48 -1.79 3.10 -3.64
CA ARG A 48 -1.55 4.52 -3.95
C ARG A 48 -0.07 4.92 -3.73
N GLU A 49 0.52 4.52 -2.60
CA GLU A 49 1.93 4.80 -2.29
C GLU A 49 2.89 4.14 -3.30
N SER A 50 2.54 2.97 -3.81
CA SER A 50 3.25 2.33 -4.92
C SER A 50 3.21 3.21 -6.18
N GLY A 51 2.05 3.74 -6.56
CA GLY A 51 1.91 4.64 -7.72
C GLY A 51 2.73 5.92 -7.60
N VAL A 52 2.71 6.56 -6.42
CA VAL A 52 3.53 7.74 -6.13
C VAL A 52 5.01 7.45 -6.29
N ARG A 53 5.50 6.34 -5.71
CA ARG A 53 6.92 5.95 -5.83
C ARG A 53 7.29 5.53 -7.24
N ALA A 54 6.44 4.78 -7.93
CA ALA A 54 6.61 4.36 -9.32
C ALA A 54 6.86 5.57 -10.24
N CYS A 55 6.10 6.64 -10.06
CA CYS A 55 6.30 7.89 -10.79
C CYS A 55 7.67 8.52 -10.50
N ARG A 56 8.12 8.54 -9.24
CA ARG A 56 9.44 9.09 -8.85
C ARG A 56 10.61 8.24 -9.35
N GLU A 57 10.44 6.93 -9.34
CA GLU A 57 11.45 5.93 -9.72
C GLU A 57 11.53 5.73 -11.24
N GLY A 58 10.49 6.12 -11.98
CA GLY A 58 10.35 5.81 -13.40
C GLY A 58 10.12 4.30 -13.64
N SER A 59 9.50 3.63 -12.67
CA SER A 59 9.28 2.18 -12.65
C SER A 59 7.78 1.89 -12.75
N ASP A 60 7.35 1.16 -13.78
CA ASP A 60 5.93 0.84 -13.96
C ASP A 60 5.56 -0.43 -13.19
N MET A 61 4.78 -0.26 -12.12
CA MET A 61 4.25 -1.34 -11.27
C MET A 61 2.82 -1.73 -11.62
N SER A 62 2.21 -1.13 -12.65
CA SER A 62 0.81 -1.40 -13.05
C SER A 62 0.55 -2.89 -13.28
N LEU A 63 1.49 -3.62 -13.87
CA LEU A 63 1.37 -5.05 -14.13
C LEU A 63 1.26 -5.92 -12.86
N MET A 64 1.80 -5.45 -11.73
CA MET A 64 1.69 -6.16 -10.46
C MET A 64 0.32 -6.00 -9.79
N LEU A 65 -0.44 -5.00 -10.18
CA LEU A 65 -1.78 -4.71 -9.64
C LEU A 65 -2.88 -4.88 -10.70
N ALA A 66 -2.51 -5.15 -11.96
CA ALA A 66 -3.44 -5.29 -13.07
C ALA A 66 -4.42 -6.45 -12.90
N ASP A 67 -4.04 -7.50 -12.16
CA ASP A 67 -4.92 -8.61 -11.81
C ASP A 67 -5.88 -8.30 -10.65
N GLU A 68 -5.68 -7.18 -9.95
CA GLU A 68 -6.47 -6.75 -8.80
C GLU A 68 -7.27 -5.47 -9.15
N PRO A 69 -8.48 -5.60 -9.74
CA PRO A 69 -9.28 -4.46 -10.20
C PRO A 69 -9.71 -3.53 -9.06
N THR A 70 -9.66 -4.00 -7.82
CA THR A 70 -9.92 -3.19 -6.62
C THR A 70 -8.78 -2.21 -6.33
N LEU A 71 -7.53 -2.54 -6.70
CA LEU A 71 -6.34 -1.77 -6.30
C LEU A 71 -5.83 -0.87 -7.43
N LEU A 72 -5.94 -1.30 -8.68
CA LEU A 72 -5.41 -0.56 -9.83
C LEU A 72 -5.85 0.91 -9.89
N PRO A 73 -7.14 1.27 -9.66
CA PRO A 73 -7.55 2.68 -9.69
C PRO A 73 -6.83 3.56 -8.65
N TYR A 74 -6.50 3.00 -7.49
CA TYR A 74 -5.80 3.73 -6.43
C TYR A 74 -4.32 3.91 -6.73
N TRP A 75 -3.72 2.93 -7.43
CA TRP A 75 -2.37 3.06 -7.95
C TRP A 75 -2.29 4.16 -9.02
N ASP A 76 -3.21 4.16 -9.99
CA ASP A 76 -3.31 5.18 -11.03
C ASP A 76 -3.45 6.57 -10.41
N ASP A 77 -4.38 6.73 -9.45
CA ASP A 77 -4.56 7.97 -8.70
C ASP A 77 -3.28 8.46 -8.00
N GLY A 78 -2.46 7.55 -7.47
CA GLY A 78 -1.19 7.87 -6.82
C GLY A 78 -0.13 8.33 -7.81
N PHE A 79 -0.02 7.60 -8.93
CA PHE A 79 0.90 7.93 -10.01
C PHE A 79 0.58 9.29 -10.63
N GLU A 80 -0.67 9.53 -11.00
CA GLU A 80 -1.13 10.79 -11.59
C GLU A 80 -0.97 11.97 -10.62
N ALA A 81 -1.23 11.76 -9.33
CA ALA A 81 -1.04 12.79 -8.32
C ALA A 81 0.42 13.25 -8.26
N GLU A 82 1.37 12.32 -8.24
CA GLU A 82 2.80 12.65 -8.24
C GLU A 82 3.24 13.28 -9.57
N GLU A 83 2.79 12.75 -10.71
CA GLU A 83 3.10 13.29 -12.04
C GLU A 83 2.61 14.74 -12.19
N CYS A 84 1.44 15.06 -11.63
CA CYS A 84 0.88 16.41 -11.60
C CYS A 84 1.49 17.33 -10.52
N GLY A 85 2.44 16.83 -9.71
CA GLY A 85 3.02 17.58 -8.59
C GLY A 85 2.07 17.79 -7.39
N ARG A 86 1.00 16.99 -7.28
CA ARG A 86 0.11 16.96 -6.12
C ARG A 86 0.63 15.95 -5.10
N VAL A 87 1.46 16.41 -4.18
CA VAL A 87 1.89 15.58 -3.06
C VAL A 87 0.77 15.52 -2.02
N VAL A 88 0.12 14.35 -1.88
CA VAL A 88 -0.77 14.07 -0.75
C VAL A 88 0.04 13.27 0.28
N TRP A 89 0.42 13.92 1.39
CA TRP A 89 1.16 13.30 2.48
C TRP A 89 0.19 12.52 3.40
N PHE A 90 0.30 11.19 3.47
CA PHE A 90 -0.37 10.35 4.48
C PHE A 90 0.64 9.89 5.53
N GLY A 91 1.33 10.85 6.16
CA GLY A 91 2.49 10.59 7.03
C GLY A 91 2.22 10.05 8.43
N GLU A 92 0.98 9.74 8.80
CA GLU A 92 0.64 9.39 10.19
C GLU A 92 0.23 7.93 10.40
N TRP A 93 0.33 7.03 9.41
CA TRP A 93 -0.12 5.63 9.58
C TRP A 93 1.00 4.60 9.78
N PHE A 94 2.24 4.88 9.37
CA PHE A 94 3.34 3.91 9.54
C PHE A 94 4.01 3.94 10.93
N SER A 95 3.70 4.90 11.80
CA SER A 95 4.27 4.95 13.16
C SER A 95 3.55 4.07 14.18
N ASP A 96 2.34 3.60 13.86
CA ASP A 96 1.46 2.96 14.85
C ASP A 96 1.46 1.43 14.78
N MET A 97 2.13 0.83 13.78
CA MET A 97 2.25 -0.63 13.65
C MET A 97 3.45 -1.24 14.41
N ASP A 98 4.36 -0.42 14.95
CA ASP A 98 5.47 -0.88 15.81
C ASP A 98 5.06 -1.02 17.31
N GLY A 99 3.81 -0.69 17.67
CA GLY A 99 3.39 -0.54 19.07
C GLY A 99 2.50 -1.63 19.68
N LEU A 100 2.13 -2.71 18.96
CA LEU A 100 1.27 -3.77 19.49
C LEU A 100 2.01 -5.05 19.93
N ASN A 101 3.28 -4.91 20.29
CA ASN A 101 4.00 -5.87 21.12
C ASN A 101 4.63 -5.14 22.30
N GLU A 102 3.90 -5.04 23.41
CA GLU A 102 4.43 -5.25 24.77
C GLU A 102 3.32 -5.03 25.83
N THR A 103 2.92 -6.16 26.43
CA THR A 103 2.27 -6.38 27.75
C THR A 103 0.87 -5.86 28.03
#